data_AF-A0A7Y4TMT0-F1
#
_entry.id   AF-A0A7Y4TMT0-F1
#
_cell.length_a   1.000
_cell.length_b   1.000
_cell.length_c   1.000
_cell.angle_alpha   90.00
_cell.angle_beta   90.00
_cell.angle_gamma   90.00
#
_symmetry.space_group_name_H-M   'P 1'
#
loop_
_entity.id
_entity.type
_entity.pdbx_description
1 polymer ?
#
loop_
_entity_poly.entity_id
_entity_poly.type
_entity_poly.pdbx_seq_one_letter_code
_entity_poly.pdbx_strand_id
1 'polypeptide(L)'
;QTRLVDTDDFLKIAEKDSGMKLDWFFELYLRQPKLPKLIAKTVTDCGSNCTLGLEWETPNGMPFPMPIDVEVNGKMQRLEMKDGKASLAYTGALPAVDPKGWVLKLQ
;
A
#
# COMPACT_ATOMS: atom_id res chain seq x y z
N GLN A 1 -22.90 -27.94 15.61
CA GLN A 1 -23.12 -26.52 15.95
C GLN A 1 -22.20 -25.69 15.07
N THR A 2 -22.74 -25.08 14.01
CA THR A 2 -22.02 -24.15 13.14
C THR A 2 -21.90 -22.81 13.87
N ARG A 3 -20.68 -22.43 14.27
CA ARG A 3 -20.44 -21.10 14.84
C ARG A 3 -20.49 -20.11 13.67
N LEU A 4 -21.59 -19.35 13.58
CA LEU A 4 -21.62 -18.14 12.77
C LEU A 4 -20.61 -17.19 13.40
N VAL A 5 -19.48 -17.02 12.72
CA VAL A 5 -18.44 -16.09 13.12
C VAL A 5 -18.73 -14.81 12.37
N ASP A 6 -19.10 -13.77 13.10
CA ASP A 6 -19.37 -12.46 12.54
C ASP A 6 -18.03 -11.77 12.23
N THR A 7 -18.03 -10.82 11.29
CA THR A 7 -16.85 -10.04 10.88
C THR A 7 -16.10 -9.43 12.07
N ASP A 8 -16.83 -9.09 13.14
CA ASP A 8 -16.29 -8.51 14.37
C ASP A 8 -15.47 -9.49 15.22
N ASP A 9 -15.79 -10.79 15.18
CA ASP A 9 -15.02 -11.82 15.90
C ASP A 9 -13.66 -12.05 15.22
N PHE A 10 -13.62 -11.99 13.88
CA PHE A 10 -12.36 -12.02 13.13
C PHE A 10 -11.49 -10.79 13.44
N LEU A 11 -12.10 -9.61 13.55
CA LEU A 11 -11.41 -8.36 13.89
C LEU A 11 -10.70 -8.46 15.24
N LYS A 12 -11.41 -8.88 16.29
CA LYS A 12 -10.83 -9.02 17.64
C LYS A 12 -9.65 -9.99 17.69
N ILE A 13 -9.71 -11.06 16.90
CA ILE A 13 -8.61 -12.04 16.83
C ILE A 13 -7.41 -11.43 16.10
N ALA A 14 -7.65 -10.78 14.95
CA ALA A 14 -6.58 -10.17 14.15
C ALA A 14 -5.90 -8.99 14.87
N GLU A 15 -6.65 -8.15 15.59
CA GLU A 15 -6.09 -7.07 16.40
C GLU A 15 -5.28 -7.60 17.58
N LYS A 16 -5.77 -8.66 18.23
CA LYS A 16 -5.08 -9.30 19.35
C LYS A 16 -3.77 -9.95 18.93
N ASP A 17 -3.71 -10.56 17.74
CA ASP A 17 -2.53 -11.26 17.24
C ASP A 17 -1.51 -10.29 16.61
N SER A 18 -1.98 -9.22 15.95
CA SER A 18 -1.11 -8.21 15.33
C SER A 18 -0.66 -7.10 16.28
N GLY A 19 -1.37 -6.87 17.39
CA GLY A 19 -1.11 -5.75 18.31
C GLY A 19 -1.42 -4.37 17.72
N MET A 20 -2.04 -4.31 16.54
CA MET A 20 -2.40 -3.08 15.84
C MET A 20 -3.93 -2.93 15.82
N LYS A 21 -4.43 -1.69 15.96
CA LYS A 21 -5.86 -1.42 15.70
C LYS A 21 -6.12 -1.57 14.20
N LEU A 22 -7.02 -2.46 13.83
CA LEU A 22 -7.36 -2.79 12.44
C LEU A 22 -8.69 -2.14 12.00
N ASP A 23 -9.33 -1.37 12.88
CA ASP A 23 -10.54 -0.58 12.59
C ASP A 23 -10.43 0.20 11.26
N TRP A 24 -9.28 0.83 11.01
CA TRP A 24 -9.02 1.62 9.79
C TRP A 24 -8.96 0.78 8.51
N PHE A 25 -8.51 -0.48 8.60
CA PHE A 25 -8.37 -1.38 7.46
C PHE A 25 -9.75 -1.83 6.97
N PHE A 26 -10.66 -2.18 7.89
CA PHE A 26 -12.01 -2.61 7.54
C PHE A 26 -12.90 -1.44 7.07
N GLU A 27 -12.79 -0.25 7.66
CA GLU A 27 -13.55 0.91 7.18
C GLU A 27 -13.19 1.29 5.74
N LEU A 28 -11.91 1.27 5.39
CA LEU A 28 -11.48 1.62 4.05
C LEU A 28 -11.74 0.51 3.02
N TYR A 29 -11.52 -0.76 3.37
CA TYR A 29 -11.63 -1.87 2.41
C TYR A 29 -13.01 -2.53 2.33
N LEU A 30 -13.75 -2.60 3.43
CA LEU A 30 -15.03 -3.30 3.48
C LEU A 30 -16.24 -2.36 3.44
N ARG A 31 -16.08 -1.10 3.87
CA ARG A 31 -17.19 -0.13 3.86
C ARG A 31 -17.09 0.93 2.77
N GLN A 32 -15.94 1.11 2.11
CA GLN A 32 -15.84 2.02 0.97
C GLN A 32 -15.84 1.28 -0.37
N PRO A 33 -16.79 1.57 -1.28
CA PRO A 33 -16.82 0.95 -2.61
C PRO A 33 -15.72 1.47 -3.54
N LYS A 34 -15.05 2.58 -3.19
CA LYS A 34 -13.98 3.18 -4.00
C LYS A 34 -12.62 2.69 -3.50
N LEU A 35 -11.93 1.94 -4.36
CA LEU A 35 -10.57 1.47 -4.09
C LEU A 35 -9.58 2.64 -4.05
N PRO A 36 -8.59 2.63 -3.14
CA PRO A 36 -7.50 3.59 -3.15
C PRO A 36 -6.66 3.43 -4.43
N LYS A 37 -6.19 4.55 -4.98
CA LYS A 37 -5.33 4.57 -6.18
C LYS A 37 -3.92 4.94 -5.80
N LEU A 38 -2.92 4.24 -6.35
CA LEU A 38 -1.52 4.60 -6.15
C LEU A 38 -1.07 5.51 -7.30
N ILE A 39 -0.67 6.73 -6.96
CA ILE A 39 -0.09 7.69 -7.88
C ILE A 39 1.43 7.57 -7.79
N ALA A 40 2.06 7.14 -8.88
CA ALA A 40 3.51 7.15 -9.02
C ALA A 40 3.95 8.41 -9.76
N LYS A 41 4.77 9.24 -9.11
CA LYS A 41 5.40 10.44 -9.67
C LYS A 41 6.88 10.17 -9.82
N THR A 42 7.33 10.01 -11.06
CA THR A 42 8.74 9.82 -11.39
C THR A 42 9.26 11.05 -12.11
N VAL A 43 10.44 11.53 -11.74
CA VAL A 43 11.18 12.44 -12.62
C VAL A 43 11.78 11.58 -13.71
N THR A 44 11.27 11.66 -14.93
CA THR A 44 11.98 11.15 -16.11
C THR A 44 13.20 12.05 -16.33
N ASP A 45 14.37 11.45 -16.58
CA ASP A 45 15.63 12.13 -16.95
C ASP A 45 16.56 12.61 -15.83
N CYS A 46 16.57 11.88 -14.72
CA CYS A 46 17.38 12.16 -13.52
C CYS A 46 18.72 11.40 -13.48
N GLY A 47 19.39 11.20 -14.62
CA GLY A 47 20.75 10.63 -14.72
C GLY A 47 21.08 9.56 -13.67
N SER A 48 22.00 9.89 -12.75
CA SER A 48 22.46 9.00 -11.68
C SER A 48 21.72 9.14 -10.35
N ASN A 49 20.78 10.09 -10.20
CA ASN A 49 20.12 10.42 -8.93
C ASN A 49 18.62 10.63 -9.16
N CYS A 50 17.91 9.52 -9.33
CA CYS A 50 16.47 9.53 -9.56
C CYS A 50 15.66 9.36 -8.28
N THR A 51 14.47 9.94 -8.27
CA THR A 51 13.50 9.79 -7.18
C THR A 51 12.15 9.34 -7.73
N LEU A 52 11.64 8.24 -7.19
CA LEU A 52 10.28 7.76 -7.36
C LEU A 52 9.46 8.20 -6.13
N GLY A 53 8.51 9.10 -6.34
CA GLY A 53 7.49 9.44 -5.35
C GLY A 53 6.25 8.56 -5.54
N LEU A 54 5.75 8.01 -4.45
CA LEU A 54 4.52 7.23 -4.38
C LEU A 54 3.55 7.91 -3.43
N GLU A 55 2.29 8.04 -3.84
CA GLU A 55 1.24 8.66 -3.05
C GLU A 55 -0.06 7.88 -3.20
N TRP A 56 -0.68 7.51 -2.08
CA TRP A 56 -2.00 6.91 -2.04
C TRP A 56 -3.06 7.99 -2.13
N GLU A 57 -3.88 7.92 -3.18
CA GLU A 57 -5.12 8.67 -3.29
C GLU A 57 -6.25 7.84 -2.71
N THR A 58 -6.68 8.19 -1.48
CA THR A 58 -7.80 7.56 -0.79
C THR A 58 -9.05 8.42 -0.85
N PRO A 59 -10.25 7.82 -0.90
CA PRO A 59 -11.48 8.58 -0.73
C PRO A 59 -11.49 9.20 0.68
N ASN A 60 -11.82 10.49 0.77
CA ASN A 60 -11.88 11.28 2.01
C ASN A 60 -10.52 11.58 2.67
N GLY A 61 -9.39 11.36 1.98
CA GLY A 61 -8.06 11.74 2.49
C GLY A 61 -7.64 10.99 3.75
N MET A 62 -8.19 9.79 3.97
CA MET A 62 -7.84 8.96 5.11
C MET A 62 -6.40 8.43 4.99
N PRO A 63 -5.66 8.36 6.11
CA PRO A 63 -4.32 7.80 6.12
C PRO A 63 -4.37 6.33 5.74
N PHE A 64 -3.53 5.95 4.78
CA PHE A 64 -3.48 4.60 4.25
C PHE A 64 -2.06 4.04 4.32
N PRO A 65 -1.68 3.42 5.46
CA PRO A 65 -0.32 2.96 5.70
C PRO A 65 0.00 1.63 4.99
N MET A 66 -0.70 1.29 3.91
CA MET A 66 -0.46 0.04 3.20
C MET A 66 0.92 0.08 2.53
N PRO A 67 1.84 -0.82 2.90
CA PRO A 67 3.15 -0.87 2.28
C PRO A 67 3.07 -1.42 0.85
N ILE A 68 3.97 -0.95 -0.01
CA ILE A 68 4.07 -1.39 -1.41
C ILE A 68 5.40 -2.08 -1.64
N ASP A 69 5.37 -3.21 -2.33
CA ASP A 69 6.58 -3.88 -2.79
C ASP A 69 7.04 -3.23 -4.10
N VAL A 70 8.30 -2.83 -4.16
CA VAL A 70 8.95 -2.27 -5.35
C VAL A 70 10.21 -3.04 -5.68
N GLU A 71 10.50 -3.18 -6.97
CA GLU A 71 11.72 -3.78 -7.46
C GLU A 71 12.66 -2.71 -8.00
N VAL A 72 13.83 -2.56 -7.39
CA VAL A 72 14.87 -1.65 -7.84
C VAL A 72 16.10 -2.45 -8.21
N ASN A 73 16.56 -2.35 -9.46
CA ASN A 73 17.75 -3.04 -9.94
C ASN A 73 17.75 -4.55 -9.62
N GLY A 74 16.60 -5.21 -9.80
CA GLY A 74 16.43 -6.65 -9.52
C GLY A 74 16.26 -7.03 -8.05
N LYS A 75 16.21 -6.05 -7.14
CA LYS A 75 15.99 -6.28 -5.70
C LYS A 75 14.61 -5.83 -5.28
N MET A 76 13.83 -6.77 -4.76
CA MET A 76 12.56 -6.51 -4.09
C MET A 76 12.80 -5.80 -2.76
N GLN A 77 12.15 -4.67 -2.55
CA GLN A 77 12.11 -3.97 -1.27
C GLN A 77 10.67 -3.57 -0.94
N ARG A 78 10.32 -3.60 0.33
CA ARG A 78 9.01 -3.17 0.82
C ARG A 78 9.11 -1.72 1.29
N LEU A 79 8.33 -0.83 0.69
CA LEU A 79 8.24 0.58 1.08
C LEU A 79 7.06 0.80 2.02
N GLU A 80 7.35 1.36 3.19
CA GLU A 80 6.33 1.85 4.11
C GLU A 80 5.77 3.18 3.61
N MET A 81 4.44 3.27 3.47
CA MET A 81 3.74 4.46 3.01
C MET A 81 3.27 5.31 4.20
N LYS A 82 4.22 5.97 4.88
CA LYS A 82 3.90 6.84 6.02
C LYS A 82 3.01 8.00 5.57
N ASP A 83 1.88 8.20 6.25
CA ASP A 83 0.85 9.17 5.87
C ASP A 83 0.32 8.98 4.42
N GLY A 84 0.39 7.75 3.91
CA GLY A 84 0.00 7.44 2.53
C GLY A 84 1.03 7.87 1.48
N LYS A 85 2.27 8.21 1.87
CA LYS A 85 3.32 8.64 0.95
C LYS A 85 4.62 7.87 1.18
N ALA A 86 5.35 7.61 0.11
CA ALA A 86 6.74 7.14 0.17
C ALA A 86 7.57 7.78 -0.93
N SER A 87 8.87 7.91 -0.68
CA SER A 87 9.84 8.37 -1.67
C SER A 87 11.01 7.41 -1.67
N LEU A 88 11.44 7.00 -2.85
CA LEU A 88 12.54 6.08 -3.05
C LEU A 88 13.53 6.68 -4.04
N ALA A 89 14.78 6.81 -3.61
CA ALA A 89 15.89 7.11 -4.51
C ALA A 89 16.31 5.84 -5.26
N TYR A 90 16.52 5.95 -6.56
CA TYR A 90 17.02 4.87 -7.41
C TYR A 90 18.01 5.41 -8.45
N THR A 91 18.79 4.50 -9.03
CA THR A 91 19.75 4.82 -10.08
C THR A 91 19.59 3.82 -11.22
N GLY A 92 19.75 4.31 -12.45
CA GLY A 92 19.58 3.47 -13.64
C GLY A 92 18.12 3.37 -14.07
N ALA A 93 17.61 2.13 -14.17
CA ALA A 93 16.29 1.87 -14.73
C ALA A 93 15.14 2.21 -13.76
N LEU A 94 13.97 2.50 -14.33
CA LEU A 94 12.75 2.79 -13.57
C LEU A 94 12.37 1.59 -12.68
N PRO A 95 12.11 1.79 -11.37
CA PRO A 95 11.66 0.72 -10.49
C PRO A 95 10.30 0.17 -10.91
N ALA A 96 10.12 -1.14 -10.80
CA ALA A 96 8.81 -1.76 -10.97
C ALA A 96 8.02 -1.64 -9.66
N VAL A 97 6.84 -1.04 -9.73
CA VAL A 97 5.95 -0.86 -8.57
C VAL A 97 4.92 -1.99 -8.57
N ASP A 98 4.81 -2.71 -7.46
CA ASP A 98 3.97 -3.91 -7.31
C ASP A 98 4.16 -4.93 -8.45
N PRO A 99 5.37 -5.48 -8.65
CA PRO A 99 5.66 -6.41 -9.74
C PRO A 99 4.85 -7.71 -9.66
N LYS A 100 4.28 -8.03 -8.49
CA LYS A 100 3.43 -9.21 -8.27
C LYS A 100 1.94 -8.93 -8.41
N GLY A 101 1.52 -7.66 -8.56
CA GLY A 101 0.12 -7.27 -8.68
C GLY A 101 -0.72 -7.61 -7.44
N TRP A 102 -0.11 -7.63 -6.26
CA TRP A 102 -0.81 -8.00 -5.01
C TRP A 102 -1.68 -6.87 -4.49
N VAL A 103 -1.34 -5.63 -4.84
CA VAL A 103 -1.91 -4.43 -4.24
C VAL A 103 -2.63 -3.59 -5.30
N LEU A 104 -2.02 -3.44 -6.47
CA LEU A 104 -2.59 -2.71 -7.59
C LEU A 104 -3.37 -3.69 -8.47
N LYS A 105 -4.68 -3.48 -8.59
CA LYS A 105 -5.40 -4.03 -9.74
C LYS A 105 -5.06 -3.17 -10.96
N LEU A 106 -4.52 -3.80 -12.00
CA LEU A 106 -4.49 -3.24 -13.35
C LEU A 106 -5.90 -2.75 -13.69
N GLN A 107 -6.07 -1.43 -13.83
CA GLN A 107 -7.29 -0.83 -14.39
C GLN A 107 -7.21 -0.83 -15.91
#